data_AF-A0A7J8DR14-F1
#
_entry.id   AF-A0A7J8DR14-F1
#
_cell.length_a   1.000
_cell.length_b   1.000
_cell.length_c   1.000
_cell.angle_alpha   90.00
_cell.angle_beta   90.00
_cell.angle_gamma   90.00
#
_symmetry.space_group_name_H-M   'P 1'
#
loop_
_entity.id
_entity.type
_entity.pdbx_description
1 polymer ?
#
loop_
_entity_poly.entity_id
_entity_poly.type
_entity_poly.pdbx_seq_one_letter_code
_entity_poly.pdbx_strand_id
1 'polypeptide(L)'
;MLKPALTPAILQVKAAKSEQEARRLQLRSLQYLERYVYLVLFNAYLHLEKADSWQRPFSTWMREVASKAGVYEILNRLGFPELESVEDQPFSRLRSRWQEQSHSLEPLAAGDFL
;
A
#
# COMPACT_ATOMS: atom_id res chain seq x y z
N MET A 1 -20.90 -34.93 34.12
CA MET A 1 -19.58 -34.77 33.47
C MET A 1 -19.78 -34.12 32.10
N LEU A 2 -19.48 -32.84 31.94
CA LEU A 2 -19.43 -32.19 30.61
C LEU A 2 -18.03 -31.57 30.45
N LYS A 3 -17.18 -32.17 29.63
CA LYS A 3 -16.00 -31.48 29.07
C LYS A 3 -16.44 -30.86 27.76
N PRO A 4 -16.30 -29.55 27.55
CA PRO A 4 -17.00 -28.85 26.50
C PRO A 4 -16.32 -29.07 25.14
N ALA A 5 -17.11 -29.20 24.08
CA ALA A 5 -16.71 -29.22 22.68
C ALA A 5 -16.11 -27.87 22.19
N LEU A 6 -15.49 -27.11 23.09
CA LEU A 6 -15.06 -25.72 22.88
C LEU A 6 -13.68 -25.61 22.18
N THR A 7 -12.92 -26.70 22.14
CA THR A 7 -11.52 -26.69 21.67
C THR A 7 -11.35 -26.45 20.17
N PRO A 8 -12.14 -27.03 19.24
CA PRO A 8 -11.93 -26.81 17.80
C PRO A 8 -12.33 -25.40 17.38
N ALA A 9 -13.43 -24.87 17.94
CA ALA A 9 -13.93 -23.53 17.63
C ALA A 9 -12.95 -22.42 18.07
N ILE A 10 -12.35 -22.56 19.26
CA ILE A 10 -11.33 -21.62 19.74
C ILE A 10 -10.08 -21.64 18.83
N LEU A 11 -9.68 -22.82 18.34
CA LEU A 11 -8.53 -22.93 17.43
C LEU A 11 -8.81 -22.29 16.07
N GLN A 12 -10.02 -22.45 15.52
CA GLN A 12 -10.41 -21.79 14.26
C GLN A 12 -10.47 -20.27 14.38
N VAL A 13 -11.03 -19.75 15.48
CA VAL A 13 -11.06 -18.29 15.74
C VAL A 13 -9.64 -17.74 15.89
N LYS A 14 -8.75 -18.46 16.59
CA LYS A 14 -7.33 -18.07 16.71
C LYS A 14 -6.61 -18.12 15.36
N ALA A 15 -6.85 -19.15 14.55
CA ALA A 15 -6.27 -19.27 13.20
C ALA A 15 -6.74 -18.13 12.29
N ALA A 16 -8.05 -17.89 12.21
CA ALA A 16 -8.63 -16.79 11.43
C ALA A 16 -8.10 -15.41 11.86
N LYS A 17 -7.96 -15.18 13.18
CA LYS A 17 -7.38 -13.94 13.71
C LYS A 17 -5.90 -13.79 13.31
N SER A 18 -5.13 -14.88 13.36
CA SER A 18 -3.72 -14.87 12.96
C SER A 18 -3.54 -14.62 11.46
N GLU A 19 -4.41 -15.18 10.62
CA GLU A 19 -4.43 -14.93 9.17
C GLU A 19 -4.80 -13.47 8.86
N GLN A 20 -5.78 -12.91 9.58
CA GLN A 20 -6.15 -11.51 9.42
C GLN A 20 -5.01 -10.57 9.84
N GLU A 21 -4.32 -10.86 10.93
CA GLU A 21 -3.14 -10.11 11.37
C GLU A 21 -1.98 -10.22 10.36
N ALA A 22 -1.73 -11.42 9.83
CA ALA A 22 -0.72 -11.65 8.80
C ALA A 22 -1.03 -10.86 7.51
N ARG A 23 -2.28 -10.89 7.04
CA ARG A 23 -2.74 -10.09 5.89
C ARG A 23 -2.56 -8.60 6.12
N ARG A 24 -2.88 -8.11 7.33
CA ARG A 24 -2.71 -6.68 7.69
C ARG A 24 -1.24 -6.27 7.66
N LEU A 25 -0.35 -7.09 8.21
CA LEU A 25 1.08 -6.83 8.21
C LEU A 25 1.66 -6.88 6.79
N GLN A 26 1.21 -7.83 5.97
CA GLN A 26 1.60 -7.94 4.57
C GLN A 26 1.17 -6.70 3.77
N LEU A 27 -0.08 -6.25 3.90
CA LEU A 27 -0.56 -5.03 3.27
C LEU A 27 0.26 -3.80 3.71
N ARG A 28 0.55 -3.70 5.01
CA ARG A 28 1.40 -2.63 5.54
C ARG A 28 2.81 -2.66 4.96
N SER A 29 3.42 -3.84 4.82
CA SER A 29 4.74 -4.00 4.22
C SER A 29 4.75 -3.57 2.76
N LEU A 30 3.74 -3.95 1.97
CA LEU A 30 3.62 -3.54 0.57
C LEU A 30 3.42 -2.03 0.42
N GLN A 31 2.63 -1.40 1.28
CA GLN A 31 2.48 0.06 1.30
C GLN A 31 3.80 0.78 1.58
N TYR A 32 4.62 0.27 2.51
CA TYR A 32 5.95 0.82 2.74
C TYR A 32 6.89 0.59 1.56
N LEU A 33 6.83 -0.59 0.94
CA LEU A 33 7.63 -0.92 -0.24
C LEU A 33 7.28 0.02 -1.41
N GLU A 34 6.01 0.26 -1.66
CA GLU A 34 5.55 1.19 -2.70
C GLU A 34 6.06 2.62 -2.47
N ARG A 35 5.94 3.13 -1.23
CA ARG A 35 6.51 4.46 -0.86
C ARG A 35 8.01 4.50 -1.08
N TYR A 36 8.71 3.42 -0.73
CA TYR A 36 10.14 3.31 -0.93
C TYR A 36 10.51 3.34 -2.41
N VAL A 37 9.75 2.67 -3.28
CA VAL A 37 9.94 2.74 -4.74
C VAL A 37 9.83 4.19 -5.24
N TYR A 38 8.85 4.97 -4.76
CA TYR A 38 8.76 6.39 -5.12
C TYR A 38 9.97 7.21 -4.67
N LEU A 39 10.55 6.92 -3.50
CA LEU A 39 11.77 7.58 -3.04
C LEU A 39 12.97 7.25 -3.94
N VAL A 40 13.11 5.99 -4.35
CA VAL A 40 14.15 5.55 -5.30
C VAL A 40 13.97 6.26 -6.65
N LEU A 41 12.74 6.34 -7.17
CA LEU A 41 12.43 7.02 -8.42
C LEU A 41 12.70 8.52 -8.33
N PHE A 42 12.34 9.16 -7.22
CA PHE A 42 12.62 10.57 -7.00
C PHE A 42 14.12 10.84 -6.90
N ASN A 43 14.87 9.97 -6.24
CA ASN A 43 16.33 10.05 -6.20
C ASN A 43 16.93 9.95 -7.61
N ALA A 44 16.47 8.99 -8.42
CA ALA A 44 16.89 8.86 -9.81
C ALA A 44 16.57 10.12 -10.64
N TYR A 45 15.36 10.67 -10.48
CA TYR A 45 14.95 11.94 -11.08
C TYR A 45 15.90 13.08 -10.71
N LEU A 46 16.26 13.22 -9.43
CA LEU A 46 17.16 14.28 -8.97
C LEU A 46 18.52 14.23 -9.68
N HIS A 47 19.03 13.03 -9.95
CA HIS A 47 20.30 12.85 -10.64
C HIS A 47 20.19 13.06 -12.15
N LEU A 48 19.16 12.53 -12.79
CA LEU A 48 19.00 12.56 -14.25
C LEU A 48 18.60 13.94 -14.76
N GLU A 49 17.72 14.67 -14.06
CA GLU A 49 17.26 16.00 -14.48
C GLU A 49 18.16 17.14 -13.98
N LYS A 50 19.25 16.82 -13.27
CA LYS A 50 20.21 17.81 -12.75
C LYS A 50 20.84 18.64 -13.88
N ALA A 51 21.18 18.00 -15.00
CA ALA A 51 21.79 18.67 -16.15
C ALA A 51 20.85 19.72 -16.75
N ASP A 52 19.56 19.40 -16.80
CA ASP A 52 18.51 20.27 -17.28
C ASP A 52 17.93 21.18 -16.19
N SER A 53 18.65 21.36 -15.07
CA SER A 53 18.24 22.22 -13.95
C SER A 53 16.80 21.98 -13.48
N TRP A 54 16.34 20.72 -13.52
CA TRP A 54 15.00 20.30 -13.13
C TRP A 54 13.85 21.07 -13.82
N GLN A 55 14.03 21.47 -15.08
CA GLN A 55 12.97 22.12 -15.87
C GLN A 55 11.74 21.22 -16.05
N ARG A 56 11.94 19.89 -16.18
CA ARG A 56 10.85 18.92 -16.22
C ARG A 56 10.42 18.57 -14.80
N PRO A 57 9.15 18.77 -14.40
CA PRO A 57 8.69 18.36 -13.07
C PRO A 57 8.62 16.84 -12.93
N PHE A 58 8.79 16.33 -11.71
CA PHE A 58 8.80 14.89 -11.40
C PHE A 58 7.59 14.12 -11.96
N SER A 59 6.39 14.72 -11.92
CA SER A 59 5.17 14.07 -12.44
C SER A 59 5.22 13.85 -13.96
N THR A 60 5.82 14.79 -14.70
CA THR A 60 6.05 14.67 -16.14
C THR A 60 7.18 13.68 -16.43
N TRP A 61 8.26 13.71 -15.65
CA TRP A 61 9.34 12.73 -15.75
C TRP A 61 8.86 11.29 -15.53
N MET A 62 7.98 11.07 -14.56
CA MET A 62 7.35 9.77 -14.33
C MET A 62 6.57 9.27 -15.55
N ARG A 63 5.82 10.15 -16.23
CA ARG A 63 5.05 9.79 -17.42
C ARG A 63 5.88 9.61 -18.68
N GLU A 64 6.99 10.34 -18.83
CA GLU A 64 7.77 10.39 -20.08
C GLU A 64 9.01 9.47 -20.07
N VAL A 65 9.59 9.25 -18.88
CA VAL A 65 10.86 8.54 -18.68
C VAL A 65 10.61 7.25 -17.89
N ALA A 66 10.03 7.35 -16.69
CA ALA A 66 9.83 6.19 -15.82
C ALA A 66 8.84 5.17 -16.43
N SER A 67 7.81 5.64 -17.13
CA SER A 67 6.86 4.79 -17.87
C SER A 67 7.56 3.86 -18.87
N LYS A 68 8.51 4.40 -19.63
CA LYS A 68 9.28 3.64 -20.65
C LYS A 68 10.21 2.62 -20.01
N ALA A 69 10.60 2.83 -18.75
CA ALA A 69 11.37 1.89 -17.95
C ALA A 69 10.49 0.81 -17.27
N GLY A 70 9.18 0.76 -17.55
CA GLY A 70 8.27 -0.25 -17.01
C GLY A 70 7.89 -0.02 -15.54
N VAL A 71 8.05 1.20 -15.02
CA VAL A 71 7.84 1.49 -13.59
C VAL A 71 6.39 1.29 -13.18
N TYR A 72 5.43 1.62 -14.05
CA TYR A 72 4.01 1.43 -13.74
C TYR A 72 3.62 -0.04 -13.69
N GLU A 73 4.25 -0.90 -14.50
CA GLU A 73 4.07 -2.35 -14.48
C GLU A 73 4.58 -2.95 -13.18
N ILE A 74 5.74 -2.47 -12.69
CA ILE A 74 6.26 -2.88 -11.38
C ILE A 74 5.30 -2.45 -10.28
N LEU A 75 4.90 -1.17 -10.25
CA LEU A 75 3.96 -0.65 -9.25
C LEU A 75 2.60 -1.37 -9.28
N ASN A 76 2.11 -1.73 -10.47
CA ASN A 76 0.87 -2.50 -10.64
C ASN A 76 1.01 -3.94 -10.12
N ARG A 77 2.17 -4.58 -10.28
CA ARG A 77 2.44 -5.94 -9.78
C ARG A 77 2.70 -5.99 -8.27
N LEU A 78 2.99 -4.85 -7.63
CA LEU A 78 3.13 -4.75 -6.19
C LEU A 78 1.78 -4.74 -5.44
N GLY A 79 0.66 -4.51 -6.14
CA GLY A 79 -0.70 -4.70 -5.61
C GLY A 79 -1.19 -6.13 -5.87
N PHE A 80 -2.03 -6.68 -5.00
CA PHE A 80 -2.65 -8.00 -5.18
C PHE A 80 -3.77 -7.93 -6.21
N PRO A 81 -3.62 -8.52 -7.40
CA PRO A 81 -4.71 -8.55 -8.38
C PRO A 81 -5.91 -9.36 -7.88
N GLU A 82 -5.70 -10.30 -6.96
CA GLU A 82 -6.76 -11.15 -6.38
C GLU A 82 -7.74 -10.40 -5.47
N LEU A 83 -7.44 -9.16 -5.09
CA LEU A 83 -8.25 -8.33 -4.17
C LEU A 83 -8.80 -7.05 -4.84
N GLU A 84 -8.49 -6.79 -6.11
CA GLU A 84 -8.77 -5.50 -6.76
C GLU A 84 -9.60 -5.67 -8.05
N SER A 85 -10.65 -4.85 -8.22
CA SER A 85 -11.50 -4.87 -9.42
C SER A 85 -10.82 -4.20 -10.62
N VAL A 86 -11.10 -4.73 -11.81
CA VAL A 86 -10.34 -4.50 -13.06
C VAL A 86 -10.45 -3.07 -13.64
N GLU A 87 -11.50 -2.30 -13.31
CA GLU A 87 -11.76 -0.95 -13.86
C GLU A 87 -10.85 0.11 -13.19
N ASP A 88 -9.70 0.50 -13.76
CA ASP A 88 -9.49 1.54 -14.78
C ASP A 88 -9.17 2.93 -14.19
N GLN A 89 -7.92 3.09 -13.73
CA GLN A 89 -7.06 4.26 -13.95
C GLN A 89 -5.69 4.01 -13.26
N PRO A 90 -4.55 4.35 -13.87
CA PRO A 90 -3.22 4.14 -13.26
C PRO A 90 -2.99 4.99 -12.00
N PHE A 91 -3.80 6.03 -11.78
CA PHE A 91 -3.70 6.94 -10.63
C PHE A 91 -4.79 6.73 -9.56
N SER A 92 -5.90 6.05 -9.87
CA SER A 92 -7.02 5.86 -8.94
C SER A 92 -6.69 4.83 -7.84
N ARG A 93 -5.92 3.80 -8.19
CA ARG A 93 -5.53 2.68 -7.31
C ARG A 93 -4.53 3.08 -6.20
N LEU A 94 -3.75 4.15 -6.41
CA LEU A 94 -2.83 4.68 -5.40
C LEU A 94 -3.58 5.38 -4.26
N ARG A 95 -4.66 6.08 -4.62
CA ARG A 95 -5.39 6.99 -3.73
C ARG A 95 -6.32 6.24 -2.79
N SER A 96 -6.97 5.17 -3.26
CA SER A 96 -7.84 4.32 -2.43
C SER A 96 -7.07 3.63 -1.31
N ARG A 97 -5.91 3.01 -1.60
CA ARG A 97 -5.08 2.29 -0.61
C ARG A 97 -4.49 3.20 0.47
N TRP A 98 -4.15 4.44 0.11
CA TRP A 98 -3.65 5.43 1.08
C TRP A 98 -4.79 6.00 1.92
N GLN A 99 -5.99 6.19 1.35
CA GLN A 99 -7.17 6.66 2.08
C GLN A 99 -7.69 5.64 3.09
N GLU A 100 -7.75 4.34 2.75
CA GLU A 100 -8.14 3.29 3.70
C GLU A 100 -7.23 3.25 4.94
N GLN A 101 -5.95 3.59 4.76
CA GLN A 101 -4.99 3.70 5.86
C GLN A 101 -5.22 4.94 6.73
N SER A 102 -5.65 6.06 6.15
CA SER A 102 -6.06 7.26 6.90
C SER A 102 -7.33 7.03 7.72
N HIS A 103 -8.30 6.28 7.17
CA HIS A 103 -9.54 5.96 7.89
C HIS A 103 -9.38 4.87 8.95
N SER A 104 -8.37 4.00 8.84
CA SER A 104 -8.06 2.98 9.86
C SER A 104 -7.33 3.54 11.08
N LEU A 105 -6.95 4.82 11.07
CA LEU A 105 -6.30 5.52 12.19
C LEU A 105 -7.28 6.34 13.06
N GLU A 106 -8.56 6.44 12.70
CA GLU A 106 -9.62 6.94 13.58
C GLU A 106 -10.32 5.72 14.21
N PRO A 107 -10.39 5.56 15.55
CA PRO A 107 -10.62 6.62 16.54
C PRO A 107 -9.72 6.53 17.79
N LEU A 108 -8.91 7.55 18.09
CA LEU A 108 -8.27 7.66 19.42
C LEU A 108 -8.01 9.10 19.90
N ALA A 109 -8.78 10.09 19.45
CA ALA A 109 -8.65 11.46 19.94
C ALA A 109 -10.00 12.19 20.12
N ALA A 110 -11.06 11.45 20.42
CA ALA A 110 -12.33 12.03 20.90
C ALA A 110 -12.68 11.44 22.27
N GLY A 111 -11.77 11.63 23.23
CA GLY A 111 -11.94 11.25 24.61
C GLY A 111 -10.97 12.05 25.47
N ASP A 112 -11.54 12.92 26.29
CA ASP A 112 -10.95 13.55 27.47
C ASP A 112 -9.98 14.72 27.26
N PHE A 113 -10.55 15.89 26.98
CA PHE A 113 -10.08 17.11 27.63
C PHE A 113 -11.24 17.71 28.43
N LEU A 114 -11.16 17.53 29.76
CA LEU A 114 -11.88 18.31 30.77
C LEU A 114 -11.40 19.78 30.73
#